data_AF-A0A349DEX8-F1
#
_entry.id   AF-A0A349DEX8-F1
#
_cell.length_a   1.000
_cell.length_b   1.000
_cell.length_c   1.000
_cell.angle_alpha   90.00
_cell.angle_beta   90.00
_cell.angle_gamma   90.00
#
_symmetry.space_group_name_H-M   'P 1'
#
loop_
_entity.id
_entity.type
_entity.pdbx_description
1 polymer ?
#
loop_
_entity_poly.entity_id
_entity_poly.type
_entity_poly.pdbx_seq_one_letter_code
_entity_poly.pdbx_strand_id
1 'polypeptide(L)'
;MKDYYKRLEIKSDATPEEIKKAYRDLSKKFHPDMHGGSHSYAEAVFKEIQEAYQTLSDENKRSWYDYELNLYYNPPPKPVYTPPEATTNYQYAAYQGRPQANQSPYRTQKVERINIFRLKAFWIICGIGALWLTVMFVYYLRNEGKGGDDDYAITWKPTTSQEKIRKYKLLDKYDRIQPFKSAVTWAYKDGLYELIDTTGKVLSKKYEWVGPFHSQVAAVKKNDKYGYIHSSGKELTAQQYDFAESVNDGIAIVQEENIYFILHFGVQPKKIKLPGIKAVGVYAEGLLPVQVANSQKWGFIDAEGIGKITPAYWDVTQFSDDLAGVKDTVSHLWGFINPQGKLVIPCEYEKASIFEDGKSKVSRNNKSFIIDKNNRCVADCK
;
A
#
# COMPACT_ATOMS: atom_id res chain seq x y z
N MET A 1 -20.78 11.93 -7.46
CA MET A 1 -21.40 10.93 -6.55
C MET A 1 -22.54 11.60 -5.82
N LYS A 2 -23.67 10.93 -5.57
CA LYS A 2 -24.76 11.51 -4.77
C LYS A 2 -24.40 11.46 -3.28
N ASP A 3 -24.69 12.54 -2.56
CA ASP A 3 -24.44 12.64 -1.12
C ASP A 3 -25.73 12.29 -0.36
N TYR A 4 -25.84 11.03 0.08
CA TYR A 4 -27.02 10.48 0.74
C TYR A 4 -27.23 11.03 2.15
N TYR A 5 -26.14 11.43 2.83
CA TYR A 5 -26.23 12.11 4.12
C TYR A 5 -26.87 13.49 3.95
N LYS A 6 -26.42 14.27 2.97
CA LYS A 6 -27.09 15.52 2.61
C LYS A 6 -28.53 15.30 2.14
N ARG A 7 -28.81 14.21 1.40
CA ARG A 7 -30.17 13.91 0.93
C ARG A 7 -31.15 13.61 2.06
N LEU A 8 -30.68 12.94 3.12
CA LEU A 8 -31.45 12.67 4.32
C LEU A 8 -31.36 13.80 5.37
N GLU A 9 -30.67 14.91 5.07
CA GLU A 9 -30.48 16.05 5.98
C GLU A 9 -29.85 15.64 7.34
N ILE A 10 -28.92 14.68 7.30
CA ILE A 10 -28.20 14.14 8.47
C ILE A 10 -26.70 14.24 8.30
N LYS A 11 -25.96 14.08 9.39
CA LYS A 11 -24.49 14.02 9.38
C LYS A 11 -23.99 12.62 9.03
N SER A 12 -22.73 12.51 8.60
CA SER A 12 -22.10 11.23 8.24
C SER A 12 -21.90 10.28 9.42
N ASP A 13 -21.86 10.80 10.64
CA ASP A 13 -21.76 10.05 11.90
C ASP A 13 -23.13 9.63 12.47
N ALA A 14 -24.23 9.88 11.77
CA ALA A 14 -25.58 9.61 12.24
C ALA A 14 -25.82 8.12 12.59
N THR A 15 -26.59 7.87 13.65
CA THR A 15 -26.92 6.50 14.10
C THR A 15 -27.98 5.84 13.20
N PRO A 16 -28.13 4.51 13.22
CA PRO A 16 -29.19 3.81 12.48
C PRO A 16 -30.60 4.34 12.79
N GLU A 17 -30.85 4.73 14.04
CA GLU A 17 -32.12 5.31 14.49
C GLU A 17 -32.38 6.68 13.89
N GLU A 18 -31.34 7.53 13.82
CA GLU A 18 -31.41 8.85 13.20
C GLU A 18 -31.67 8.74 11.69
N ILE A 19 -30.96 7.83 11.00
CA ILE A 19 -31.18 7.53 9.58
C ILE A 19 -32.62 7.09 9.34
N LYS A 20 -33.14 6.18 10.17
CA LYS A 20 -34.52 5.69 10.07
C LYS A 20 -35.56 6.76 10.37
N LYS A 21 -35.29 7.65 11.33
CA LYS A 21 -36.16 8.79 11.65
C LYS A 21 -36.21 9.77 10.49
N ALA A 22 -35.05 10.19 9.97
CA ALA A 22 -34.95 11.11 8.84
C ALA A 22 -35.66 10.57 7.59
N TYR A 23 -35.47 9.29 7.28
CA TYR A 23 -36.22 8.63 6.19
C TYR A 23 -37.73 8.73 6.39
N ARG A 24 -38.25 8.40 7.58
CA ARG A 24 -39.70 8.46 7.86
C ARG A 24 -40.26 9.87 7.70
N ASP A 25 -39.53 10.87 8.19
CA ASP A 25 -39.98 12.27 8.16
C ASP A 25 -39.98 12.81 6.72
N LEU A 26 -38.91 12.54 5.96
CA LEU A 26 -38.78 12.97 4.57
C LEU A 26 -39.71 12.19 3.62
N SER A 27 -39.87 10.87 3.80
CA SER A 27 -40.81 10.08 3.00
C SER A 27 -42.24 10.54 3.18
N LYS A 28 -42.66 10.95 4.39
CA LYS A 28 -43.98 11.55 4.60
C LYS A 28 -44.10 12.90 3.89
N LYS A 29 -43.06 13.73 3.99
CA LYS A 29 -43.02 15.07 3.38
C LYS A 29 -43.09 15.03 1.86
N PHE A 30 -42.45 14.04 1.22
CA PHE A 30 -42.34 13.93 -0.23
C PHE A 30 -43.16 12.78 -0.83
N HIS A 31 -44.14 12.24 -0.10
CA HIS A 31 -45.00 11.18 -0.62
C HIS A 31 -45.80 11.68 -1.85
N PRO A 32 -45.89 10.92 -2.96
CA PRO A 32 -46.59 11.35 -4.17
C PRO A 32 -48.04 11.81 -3.91
N ASP A 33 -48.77 11.09 -3.06
CA ASP A 33 -50.16 11.39 -2.70
C ASP A 33 -50.35 12.76 -2.01
N MET A 34 -49.30 13.32 -1.41
CA MET A 34 -49.37 14.60 -0.68
C MET A 34 -49.22 15.83 -1.60
N HIS A 35 -48.79 15.64 -2.86
CA HIS A 35 -48.39 16.74 -3.76
C HIS A 35 -49.23 16.87 -5.04
N GLY A 36 -50.44 16.29 -5.06
CA GLY A 36 -51.56 16.74 -5.89
C GLY A 36 -51.27 17.13 -7.34
N GLY A 37 -50.53 16.32 -8.11
CA GLY A 37 -50.36 16.55 -9.55
C GLY A 37 -48.99 17.09 -9.99
N SER A 38 -48.16 17.65 -9.11
CA SER A 38 -46.81 18.12 -9.48
C SER A 38 -45.80 16.94 -9.47
N HIS A 39 -45.97 16.05 -10.45
CA HIS A 39 -45.55 14.65 -10.36
C HIS A 39 -44.03 14.41 -10.40
N SER A 40 -43.24 15.10 -11.22
CA SER A 40 -41.87 14.62 -11.47
C SER A 40 -40.87 14.93 -10.35
N TYR A 41 -41.01 16.08 -9.68
CA TYR A 41 -40.02 16.51 -8.67
C TYR A 41 -40.18 15.73 -7.36
N ALA A 42 -41.39 15.66 -6.79
CA ALA A 42 -41.63 14.96 -5.52
C ALA A 42 -41.36 13.46 -5.66
N GLU A 43 -41.73 12.86 -6.79
CA GLU A 43 -41.44 11.44 -7.08
C GLU A 43 -39.92 11.19 -7.22
N ALA A 44 -39.20 12.04 -7.95
CA ALA A 44 -37.74 11.94 -8.04
C ALA A 44 -37.07 12.09 -6.66
N VAL A 45 -37.54 13.03 -5.84
CA VAL A 45 -37.04 13.23 -4.48
C VAL A 45 -37.31 12.03 -3.59
N PHE A 46 -38.53 11.50 -3.64
CA PHE A 46 -38.92 10.32 -2.88
C PHE A 46 -38.07 9.11 -3.25
N LYS A 47 -37.82 8.89 -4.54
CA LYS A 47 -36.96 7.82 -5.03
C LYS A 47 -35.53 7.95 -4.50
N GLU A 48 -34.98 9.16 -4.46
CA GLU A 48 -33.65 9.41 -3.90
C GLU A 48 -33.58 9.23 -2.38
N ILE A 49 -34.63 9.61 -1.66
CA ILE A 49 -34.74 9.37 -0.21
C ILE A 49 -34.77 7.86 0.07
N GLN A 50 -35.52 7.10 -0.74
CA GLN A 50 -35.59 5.65 -0.63
C GLN A 50 -34.24 4.99 -0.94
N GLU A 51 -33.57 5.42 -2.01
CA GLU A 51 -32.22 4.97 -2.40
C GLU A 51 -31.20 5.26 -1.28
N ALA A 52 -31.24 6.48 -0.71
CA ALA A 52 -30.38 6.89 0.39
C ALA A 52 -30.59 6.02 1.63
N TYR A 53 -31.85 5.80 2.03
CA TYR A 53 -32.17 4.96 3.19
C TYR A 53 -31.76 3.50 2.95
N GLN A 54 -32.06 2.92 1.80
CA GLN A 54 -31.68 1.55 1.47
C GLN A 54 -30.15 1.32 1.51
N THR A 55 -29.37 2.37 1.21
CA THR A 55 -27.91 2.32 1.28
C THR A 55 -27.40 2.53 2.69
N LEU A 56 -27.85 3.58 3.38
CA LEU A 56 -27.32 3.99 4.69
C LEU A 56 -27.86 3.12 5.86
N SER A 57 -29.00 2.46 5.69
CA SER A 57 -29.60 1.60 6.73
C SER A 57 -28.95 0.22 6.86
N ASP A 58 -28.25 -0.24 5.83
CA ASP A 58 -27.51 -1.52 5.82
C ASP A 58 -26.03 -1.24 6.08
N GLU A 59 -25.46 -1.86 7.11
CA GLU A 59 -24.08 -1.59 7.56
C GLU A 59 -23.03 -1.85 6.46
N ASN A 60 -23.21 -2.91 5.67
CA ASN A 60 -22.26 -3.27 4.61
C ASN A 60 -22.37 -2.32 3.42
N LYS A 61 -23.59 -1.94 3.04
CA LYS A 61 -23.81 -0.94 1.97
C LYS A 61 -23.34 0.44 2.40
N ARG A 62 -23.61 0.84 3.64
CA ARG A 62 -23.13 2.10 4.21
C ARG A 62 -21.61 2.15 4.25
N SER A 63 -20.95 1.09 4.74
CA SER A 63 -19.48 1.00 4.76
C SER A 63 -18.86 1.16 3.36
N TRP A 64 -19.43 0.51 2.35
CA TRP A 64 -18.99 0.69 0.96
C TRP A 64 -19.24 2.11 0.44
N TYR A 65 -20.43 2.66 0.72
CA TYR A 65 -20.79 4.02 0.33
C TYR A 65 -19.84 5.06 0.96
N ASP A 66 -19.53 4.91 2.25
CA ASP A 66 -18.61 5.78 2.98
C ASP A 66 -17.20 5.70 2.40
N TYR A 67 -16.75 4.49 2.02
CA TYR A 67 -15.47 4.29 1.34
C TYR A 67 -15.42 5.02 -0.01
N GLU A 68 -16.44 4.85 -0.86
CA GLU A 68 -16.53 5.55 -2.15
C GLU A 68 -16.61 7.08 -1.98
N LEU A 69 -17.37 7.55 -0.97
CA LEU A 69 -17.55 8.97 -0.68
C LEU A 69 -16.24 9.59 -0.19
N ASN A 70 -15.49 8.88 0.65
CA ASN A 70 -14.16 9.30 1.09
C ASN A 70 -13.20 9.40 -0.09
N LEU A 71 -13.14 8.40 -0.97
CA LEU A 71 -12.29 8.45 -2.17
C LEU A 71 -12.68 9.56 -3.14
N TYR A 72 -13.97 9.95 -3.17
CA TYR A 72 -14.44 11.04 -4.02
C TYR A 72 -13.98 12.42 -3.53
N TYR A 73 -14.04 12.68 -2.21
CA TYR A 73 -13.63 13.97 -1.63
C TYR A 73 -12.13 14.03 -1.30
N ASN A 74 -11.51 12.89 -1.00
CA ASN A 74 -10.10 12.73 -0.67
C ASN A 74 -9.44 11.76 -1.66
N PRO A 75 -9.31 12.13 -2.96
CA PRO A 75 -8.59 11.31 -3.92
C PRO A 75 -7.12 11.15 -3.50
N PRO A 76 -6.42 10.11 -3.99
CA PRO A 76 -4.99 9.91 -3.72
C PRO A 76 -4.25 11.24 -3.89
N PRO A 77 -3.44 11.66 -2.91
CA PRO A 77 -2.87 12.99 -2.89
C PRO A 77 -2.05 13.22 -4.15
N LYS A 78 -2.34 14.31 -4.86
CA LYS A 78 -1.35 14.89 -5.77
C LYS A 78 -0.23 15.44 -4.88
N PRO A 79 1.05 15.26 -5.22
CA PRO A 79 2.13 15.78 -4.39
C PRO A 79 1.98 17.30 -4.24
N VAL A 80 1.64 17.77 -3.04
CA VAL A 80 1.59 19.20 -2.66
C VAL A 80 2.71 19.43 -1.67
N TYR A 81 3.70 20.23 -2.07
CA TYR A 81 4.87 20.53 -1.26
C TYR A 81 4.73 21.88 -0.55
N THR A 82 5.04 21.89 0.74
CA THR A 82 5.39 23.09 1.49
C THR A 82 6.92 23.15 1.63
N PRO A 83 7.58 24.23 1.16
CA PRO A 83 9.03 24.39 1.34
C PRO A 83 9.43 24.27 2.81
N PRO A 84 10.49 23.49 3.16
CA PRO A 84 11.17 23.63 4.43
C PRO A 84 11.61 25.08 4.56
N GLU A 85 11.43 25.64 5.76
CA GLU A 85 11.96 26.96 6.08
C GLU A 85 13.45 26.98 5.72
N ALA A 86 13.80 27.97 4.89
CA ALA A 86 15.14 28.13 4.34
C ALA A 86 16.14 28.30 5.48
N THR A 87 16.80 27.21 5.88
CA THR A 87 18.07 27.30 6.58
C THR A 87 19.18 27.36 5.54
N THR A 88 19.98 28.39 5.69
CA THR A 88 20.87 29.02 4.71
C THR A 88 22.04 28.14 4.25
N ASN A 89 22.35 28.30 2.95
CA ASN A 89 23.64 28.22 2.28
C ASN A 89 24.40 26.88 2.23
N TYR A 90 24.09 26.11 1.18
CA TYR A 90 25.12 25.38 0.44
C TYR A 90 25.13 25.87 -1.01
N GLN A 91 26.14 26.66 -1.34
CA GLN A 91 26.48 27.00 -2.73
C GLN A 91 26.97 25.74 -3.43
N TYR A 92 26.25 25.31 -4.45
CA TYR A 92 26.73 24.32 -5.40
C TYR A 92 27.86 24.95 -6.22
N ALA A 93 29.10 24.47 -6.04
CA ALA A 93 30.16 24.73 -7.00
C ALA A 93 29.87 23.89 -8.27
N ALA A 94 29.54 24.57 -9.36
CA ALA A 94 29.47 23.99 -10.68
C ALA A 94 30.87 23.44 -11.05
N TYR A 95 30.99 22.12 -11.23
CA TYR A 95 32.19 21.52 -11.79
C TYR A 95 32.30 21.88 -13.28
N GLN A 96 33.01 22.98 -13.55
CA GLN A 96 33.56 23.35 -14.84
C GLN A 96 35.08 23.14 -14.79
N GLY A 97 35.62 22.33 -15.71
CA GLY A 97 37.05 22.30 -16.03
C GLY A 97 37.94 21.31 -15.26
N ARG A 98 38.59 20.40 -15.99
CA ARG A 98 39.73 19.60 -15.52
C ARG A 98 40.94 20.49 -15.20
N PRO A 99 41.84 20.04 -14.32
CA PRO A 99 43.25 19.93 -14.71
C PRO A 99 43.84 18.53 -14.47
N GLN A 100 44.96 18.29 -15.14
CA GLN A 100 45.65 17.01 -15.31
C GLN A 100 46.26 16.41 -14.03
N ALA A 101 46.52 15.11 -14.16
CA ALA A 101 47.07 14.17 -13.21
C ALA A 101 48.39 14.59 -12.52
N ASN A 102 48.55 14.15 -11.28
CA ASN A 102 49.83 13.66 -10.78
C ASN A 102 49.62 12.40 -9.93
N GLN A 103 50.50 11.43 -10.15
CA GLN A 103 50.40 10.01 -9.79
C GLN A 103 50.86 9.72 -8.36
N SER A 104 50.24 8.72 -7.69
CA SER A 104 50.89 7.76 -6.79
C SER A 104 49.95 6.59 -6.43
N PRO A 105 50.44 5.43 -5.94
CA PRO A 105 50.55 4.24 -6.77
C PRO A 105 49.82 3.02 -6.19
N TYR A 106 48.94 2.39 -6.96
CA TYR A 106 48.64 0.97 -6.77
C TYR A 106 48.90 0.21 -8.08
N ARG A 107 50.13 -0.31 -8.12
CA ARG A 107 50.65 -1.50 -8.78
C ARG A 107 49.71 -2.23 -9.76
N THR A 108 50.11 -2.16 -11.02
CA THR A 108 49.60 -2.97 -12.13
C THR A 108 49.82 -4.46 -11.92
N GLN A 109 48.80 -5.28 -12.18
CA GLN A 109 48.99 -6.65 -12.64
C GLN A 109 48.26 -6.87 -13.97
N LYS A 110 49.03 -7.40 -14.93
CA LYS A 110 48.70 -7.76 -16.30
C LYS A 110 47.32 -8.43 -16.42
N VAL A 111 46.50 -7.92 -17.33
CA VAL A 111 45.34 -8.66 -17.86
C VAL A 111 45.77 -9.33 -19.15
N GLU A 112 46.01 -10.64 -19.09
CA GLU A 112 46.07 -11.46 -20.31
C GLU A 112 44.64 -11.75 -20.79
N ARG A 113 44.41 -11.54 -22.09
CA ARG A 113 43.15 -11.86 -22.75
C ARG A 113 42.97 -13.37 -22.83
N ILE A 114 41.82 -13.87 -22.38
CA ILE A 114 41.31 -15.18 -22.80
C ILE A 114 39.86 -15.03 -23.26
N ASN A 115 39.62 -15.57 -24.45
CA ASN A 115 38.35 -15.59 -25.16
C ASN A 115 37.32 -16.54 -24.54
N ILE A 116 36.07 -16.18 -24.81
CA ILE A 116 34.80 -16.89 -24.66
C ILE A 116 34.93 -18.41 -24.85
N PHE A 117 34.51 -19.20 -23.86
CA PHE A 117 33.52 -20.28 -23.99
C PHE A 117 33.26 -20.97 -22.64
N ARG A 118 31.99 -21.33 -22.42
CA ARG A 118 31.40 -22.24 -21.42
C ARG A 118 30.65 -21.60 -20.24
N LEU A 119 29.34 -21.44 -20.50
CA LEU A 119 28.23 -21.89 -19.64
C LEU A 119 28.71 -22.81 -18.50
N LYS A 120 28.55 -22.36 -17.25
CA LYS A 120 28.14 -23.17 -16.06
C LYS A 120 28.20 -22.43 -14.71
N ALA A 121 28.55 -21.15 -14.65
CA ALA A 121 28.56 -20.39 -13.39
C ALA A 121 27.33 -19.49 -13.15
N PHE A 122 26.26 -19.62 -13.96
CA PHE A 122 25.01 -18.86 -13.79
C PHE A 122 24.00 -19.52 -12.84
N TRP A 123 24.34 -20.69 -12.27
CA TRP A 123 23.47 -21.45 -11.36
C TRP A 123 23.80 -21.31 -9.86
N ILE A 124 24.74 -20.44 -9.49
CA ILE A 124 25.12 -20.28 -8.06
C ILE A 124 24.51 -19.00 -7.45
N ILE A 125 24.16 -17.97 -8.24
CA ILE A 125 23.56 -16.74 -7.72
C ILE A 125 22.03 -16.83 -7.64
N CYS A 126 21.37 -17.55 -8.56
CA CYS A 126 19.94 -17.86 -8.45
C CYS A 126 19.64 -18.87 -7.31
N GLY A 127 20.63 -19.69 -6.93
CA GLY A 127 20.51 -20.65 -5.84
C GLY A 127 20.51 -20.02 -4.45
N ILE A 128 21.19 -18.88 -4.23
CA ILE A 128 21.29 -18.27 -2.89
C ILE A 128 20.02 -17.49 -2.54
N GLY A 129 19.33 -16.87 -3.51
CA GLY A 129 18.02 -16.25 -3.27
C GLY A 129 16.91 -17.29 -2.99
N ALA A 130 16.95 -18.43 -3.68
CA ALA A 130 16.07 -19.56 -3.41
C ALA A 130 16.44 -20.27 -2.09
N LEU A 131 17.72 -20.32 -1.70
CA LEU A 131 18.16 -20.83 -0.40
C LEU A 131 17.77 -19.89 0.74
N TRP A 132 17.75 -18.56 0.53
CA TRP A 132 17.29 -17.61 1.56
C TRP A 132 15.77 -17.62 1.71
N LEU A 133 15.01 -17.75 0.61
CA LEU A 133 13.56 -17.96 0.66
C LEU A 133 13.19 -19.34 1.17
N THR A 134 13.95 -20.40 0.90
CA THR A 134 13.71 -21.73 1.50
C THR A 134 14.24 -21.84 2.91
N VAL A 135 15.27 -21.11 3.33
CA VAL A 135 15.69 -21.01 4.74
C VAL A 135 14.73 -20.12 5.52
N MET A 136 14.16 -19.06 4.94
CA MET A 136 13.06 -18.29 5.56
C MET A 136 11.75 -19.10 5.55
N PHE A 137 11.44 -19.84 4.50
CA PHE A 137 10.24 -20.69 4.42
C PHE A 137 10.38 -21.94 5.29
N VAL A 138 11.56 -22.52 5.44
CA VAL A 138 11.84 -23.59 6.42
C VAL A 138 11.97 -23.01 7.82
N TYR A 139 12.46 -21.79 8.04
CA TYR A 139 12.40 -21.12 9.35
C TYR A 139 10.94 -20.82 9.73
N TYR A 140 10.12 -20.40 8.77
CA TYR A 140 8.69 -20.17 8.93
C TYR A 140 7.94 -21.48 9.17
N LEU A 141 8.19 -22.54 8.38
CA LEU A 141 7.58 -23.87 8.53
C LEU A 141 8.14 -24.68 9.72
N ARG A 142 9.37 -24.43 10.17
CA ARG A 142 9.99 -25.09 11.34
C ARG A 142 9.66 -24.36 12.64
N ASN A 143 9.25 -23.10 12.58
CA ASN A 143 8.68 -22.36 13.71
C ASN A 143 7.15 -22.46 13.81
N GLU A 144 6.43 -23.02 12.83
CA GLU A 144 5.04 -23.49 13.00
C GLU A 144 4.94 -24.78 13.83
N GLY A 145 5.61 -24.81 14.97
CA GLY A 145 5.57 -25.94 15.90
C GLY A 145 6.03 -25.66 17.32
N LYS A 146 6.64 -24.51 17.62
CA LYS A 146 6.97 -24.06 18.99
C LYS A 146 7.05 -22.53 19.06
N GLY A 147 5.88 -21.89 19.09
CA GLY A 147 5.71 -20.50 19.48
C GLY A 147 5.09 -20.43 20.87
N GLY A 148 5.90 -20.70 21.90
CA GLY A 148 5.73 -20.25 23.28
C GLY A 148 4.45 -20.65 24.02
N ASP A 149 4.47 -21.82 24.65
CA ASP A 149 4.01 -21.88 26.04
C ASP A 149 5.03 -21.05 26.87
N ASP A 150 4.52 -20.19 27.76
CA ASP A 150 5.25 -19.46 28.82
C ASP A 150 5.93 -18.12 28.44
N ASP A 151 5.15 -17.03 28.32
CA ASP A 151 5.36 -15.76 29.08
C ASP A 151 4.41 -14.64 28.62
N TYR A 152 3.10 -14.82 28.85
CA TYR A 152 2.16 -13.70 29.06
C TYR A 152 1.08 -14.16 30.04
N ALA A 153 1.49 -14.45 31.29
CA ALA A 153 0.59 -14.37 32.42
C ALA A 153 0.29 -12.89 32.72
N ILE A 154 -0.26 -12.17 31.73
CA ILE A 154 -0.90 -10.88 31.95
C ILE A 154 -2.30 -11.22 32.45
N THR A 155 -2.61 -10.77 33.66
CA THR A 155 -3.93 -10.86 34.30
C THR A 155 -5.05 -10.63 33.29
N TRP A 156 -5.84 -11.67 33.08
CA TRP A 156 -6.88 -11.78 32.07
C TRP A 156 -7.92 -10.65 32.14
N LYS A 157 -7.99 -9.82 31.10
CA LYS A 157 -9.23 -9.18 30.66
C LYS A 157 -9.42 -9.53 29.18
N PRO A 158 -10.48 -10.24 28.78
CA PRO A 158 -10.71 -10.55 27.37
C PRO A 158 -10.83 -9.25 26.58
N THR A 159 -10.15 -9.16 25.43
CA THR A 159 -10.43 -8.10 24.46
C THR A 159 -11.81 -8.33 23.86
N THR A 160 -12.49 -7.25 23.46
CA THR A 160 -13.85 -7.28 22.87
C THR A 160 -13.98 -8.27 21.70
N SER A 161 -12.89 -8.54 20.98
CA SER A 161 -12.83 -9.54 19.89
C SER A 161 -12.94 -10.98 20.41
N GLN A 162 -12.34 -11.31 21.56
CA GLN A 162 -12.44 -12.65 22.16
C GLN A 162 -13.83 -12.90 22.77
N GLU A 163 -14.46 -11.87 23.34
CA GLU A 163 -15.83 -11.96 23.85
C GLU A 163 -16.84 -12.25 22.72
N LYS A 164 -16.69 -11.59 21.57
CA LYS A 164 -17.55 -11.82 20.40
C LYS A 164 -17.37 -13.22 19.81
N ILE A 165 -16.13 -13.68 19.66
CA ILE A 165 -15.83 -15.04 19.17
C ILE A 165 -16.47 -16.11 20.08
N ARG A 166 -16.37 -15.93 21.40
CA ARG A 166 -16.99 -16.81 22.40
C ARG A 166 -18.51 -16.73 22.38
N LYS A 167 -19.07 -15.53 22.33
CA LYS A 167 -20.53 -15.29 22.31
C LYS A 167 -21.22 -16.03 21.17
N TYR A 168 -20.61 -16.04 19.99
CA TYR A 168 -21.18 -16.69 18.80
C TYR A 168 -20.62 -18.09 18.51
N LYS A 169 -19.82 -18.65 19.43
CA LYS A 169 -19.21 -19.98 19.31
C LYS A 169 -18.54 -20.21 17.95
N LEU A 170 -17.85 -19.19 17.43
CA LEU A 170 -17.34 -19.24 16.06
C LEU A 170 -16.24 -20.29 15.91
N LEU A 171 -15.49 -20.58 16.99
CA LEU A 171 -14.47 -21.63 17.03
C LEU A 171 -15.05 -23.05 16.94
N ASP A 172 -16.37 -23.24 17.13
CA ASP A 172 -17.02 -24.53 16.87
C ASP A 172 -17.22 -24.75 15.36
N LYS A 173 -17.18 -23.67 14.56
CA LYS A 173 -17.48 -23.68 13.12
C LYS A 173 -16.24 -23.62 12.24
N TYR A 174 -15.16 -23.00 12.73
CA TYR A 174 -13.96 -22.65 11.98
C TYR A 174 -12.70 -23.12 12.70
N ASP A 175 -11.71 -23.56 11.93
CA ASP A 175 -10.43 -24.03 12.46
C ASP A 175 -9.61 -22.85 13.02
N ARG A 176 -9.66 -21.70 12.33
CA ARG A 176 -8.98 -20.47 12.76
C ARG A 176 -9.82 -19.23 12.42
N ILE A 177 -9.75 -18.21 13.26
CA ILE A 177 -10.41 -16.92 13.04
C ILE A 177 -9.41 -15.82 13.37
N GLN A 178 -9.20 -14.90 12.43
CA GLN A 178 -8.36 -13.74 12.69
C GLN A 178 -9.05 -12.79 13.69
N PRO A 179 -8.29 -12.06 14.53
CA PRO A 179 -8.89 -11.11 15.45
C PRO A 179 -9.74 -10.07 14.73
N PHE A 180 -10.95 -9.83 15.23
CA PHE A 180 -11.78 -8.71 14.75
C PHE A 180 -11.06 -7.40 15.04
N LYS A 181 -10.54 -6.74 13.99
CA LYS A 181 -10.06 -5.34 14.02
C LYS A 181 -11.16 -4.36 13.56
N SER A 182 -12.23 -4.87 12.96
CA SER A 182 -13.40 -4.12 12.49
C SER A 182 -14.67 -4.97 12.67
N ALA A 183 -15.79 -4.60 12.02
CA ALA A 183 -17.04 -5.36 12.05
C ALA A 183 -16.95 -6.72 11.30
N VAL A 184 -15.85 -6.99 10.61
CA VAL A 184 -15.63 -8.21 9.83
C VAL A 184 -14.24 -8.82 10.10
N THR A 185 -14.07 -10.10 9.80
CA THR A 185 -12.78 -10.78 9.88
C THR A 185 -12.68 -11.98 8.95
N TRP A 186 -11.45 -12.45 8.72
CA TRP A 186 -11.19 -13.70 8.01
C TRP A 186 -11.35 -14.91 8.91
N ALA A 187 -12.17 -15.86 8.47
CA ALA A 187 -12.31 -17.17 9.09
C ALA A 187 -11.80 -18.26 8.13
N TYR A 188 -11.13 -19.26 8.68
CA TYR A 188 -10.46 -20.31 7.92
C TYR A 188 -11.05 -21.68 8.26
N LYS A 189 -11.41 -22.44 7.23
CA LYS A 189 -11.96 -23.78 7.33
C LYS A 189 -11.71 -24.57 6.04
N ASP A 190 -11.39 -25.86 6.17
CA ASP A 190 -11.27 -26.78 5.03
C ASP A 190 -10.25 -26.30 3.96
N GLY A 191 -9.14 -25.70 4.40
CA GLY A 191 -8.13 -25.18 3.47
C GLY A 191 -8.41 -23.80 2.89
N LEU A 192 -9.54 -23.18 3.24
CA LEU A 192 -10.02 -21.96 2.59
C LEU A 192 -10.42 -20.88 3.61
N TYR A 193 -10.30 -19.63 3.18
CA TYR A 193 -10.73 -18.44 3.90
C TYR A 193 -12.07 -17.92 3.39
N GLU A 194 -12.91 -17.42 4.30
CA GLU A 194 -14.11 -16.66 3.99
C GLU A 194 -14.26 -15.46 4.93
N LEU A 195 -14.86 -14.39 4.43
CA LEU A 195 -15.13 -13.18 5.18
C LEU A 195 -16.41 -13.38 5.99
N ILE A 196 -16.35 -13.12 7.29
CA ILE A 196 -17.50 -13.18 8.17
C ILE A 196 -17.70 -11.88 8.94
N ASP A 197 -18.95 -11.57 9.27
CA ASP A 197 -19.26 -10.50 10.23
C ASP A 197 -19.10 -10.97 11.69
N THR A 198 -19.34 -10.07 12.64
CA THR A 198 -19.25 -10.38 14.08
C THR A 198 -20.21 -11.47 14.57
N THR A 199 -21.26 -11.78 13.81
CA THR A 199 -22.23 -12.84 14.14
C THR A 199 -21.84 -14.19 13.53
N GLY A 200 -20.83 -14.21 12.66
CA GLY A 200 -20.44 -15.38 11.87
C GLY A 200 -21.23 -15.53 10.57
N LYS A 201 -21.96 -14.51 10.13
CA LYS A 201 -22.60 -14.51 8.81
C LYS A 201 -21.52 -14.38 7.74
N VAL A 202 -21.52 -15.29 6.78
CA VAL A 202 -20.60 -15.28 5.64
C VAL A 202 -20.99 -14.16 4.68
N LEU A 203 -20.00 -13.32 4.32
CA LEU A 203 -20.15 -12.17 3.44
C LEU A 203 -19.47 -12.36 2.07
N SER A 204 -18.62 -13.38 1.92
CA SER A 204 -17.83 -13.59 0.70
C SER A 204 -17.90 -15.03 0.17
N LYS A 205 -17.30 -15.23 -1.00
CA LYS A 205 -16.89 -16.55 -1.48
C LYS A 205 -15.70 -17.06 -0.64
N LYS A 206 -15.30 -18.31 -0.89
CA LYS A 206 -14.10 -18.93 -0.32
C LYS A 206 -12.85 -18.64 -1.17
N TYR A 207 -11.71 -18.47 -0.51
CA TYR A 207 -10.41 -18.11 -1.08
C TYR A 207 -9.28 -18.99 -0.54
N GLU A 208 -8.25 -19.23 -1.34
CA GLU A 208 -7.06 -20.03 -0.95
C GLU A 208 -6.12 -19.23 -0.06
N TRP A 209 -6.05 -17.91 -0.29
CA TRP A 209 -5.24 -16.99 0.48
C TRP A 209 -5.91 -15.62 0.54
N VAL A 210 -5.73 -14.93 1.65
CA VAL A 210 -6.26 -13.58 1.90
C VAL A 210 -5.19 -12.71 2.54
N GLY A 211 -5.10 -11.46 2.09
CA GLY A 211 -4.25 -10.45 2.67
C GLY A 211 -4.91 -9.71 3.83
N PRO A 212 -4.14 -8.89 4.56
CA PRO A 212 -4.70 -7.98 5.55
C PRO A 212 -5.60 -6.93 4.88
N PHE A 213 -6.54 -6.38 5.65
CA PHE A 213 -7.30 -5.21 5.22
C PHE A 213 -6.45 -3.95 5.35
N HIS A 214 -6.30 -3.23 4.24
CA HIS A 214 -5.76 -1.87 4.20
C HIS A 214 -6.83 -0.98 3.57
N SER A 215 -7.21 0.10 4.28
CA SER A 215 -8.29 0.99 3.85
C SER A 215 -9.58 0.23 3.48
N GLN A 216 -9.95 -0.78 4.29
CA GLN A 216 -11.13 -1.65 4.07
C GLN A 216 -11.07 -2.57 2.84
N VAL A 217 -9.96 -2.61 2.10
CA VAL A 217 -9.78 -3.51 0.95
C VAL A 217 -8.72 -4.55 1.28
N ALA A 218 -8.95 -5.78 0.83
CA ALA A 218 -8.00 -6.87 0.95
C ALA A 218 -7.77 -7.53 -0.40
N ALA A 219 -6.52 -7.95 -0.64
CA ALA A 219 -6.18 -8.85 -1.74
C ALA A 219 -6.64 -10.27 -1.39
N VAL A 220 -7.21 -10.98 -2.37
CA VAL A 220 -7.65 -12.37 -2.22
C VAL A 220 -7.15 -13.21 -3.38
N LYS A 221 -6.80 -14.46 -3.11
CA LYS A 221 -6.29 -15.41 -4.09
C LYS A 221 -7.26 -16.57 -4.28
N LYS A 222 -7.52 -16.92 -5.53
CA LYS A 222 -8.31 -18.09 -5.92
C LYS A 222 -7.85 -18.57 -7.29
N ASN A 223 -7.72 -19.89 -7.48
CA ASN A 223 -7.28 -20.49 -8.74
C ASN A 223 -5.96 -19.89 -9.24
N ASP A 224 -5.00 -19.71 -8.33
CA ASP A 224 -3.70 -19.10 -8.63
C ASP A 224 -3.69 -17.64 -9.12
N LYS A 225 -4.84 -16.95 -9.06
CA LYS A 225 -4.97 -15.55 -9.44
C LYS A 225 -5.41 -14.68 -8.26
N TYR A 226 -4.97 -13.43 -8.28
CA TYR A 226 -5.32 -12.42 -7.30
C TYR A 226 -6.44 -11.50 -7.80
N GLY A 227 -7.24 -11.03 -6.86
CA GLY A 227 -8.22 -9.96 -7.03
C GLY A 227 -8.42 -9.22 -5.70
N TYR A 228 -9.38 -8.30 -5.66
CA TYR A 228 -9.64 -7.47 -4.48
C TYR A 228 -11.09 -7.56 -4.02
N ILE A 229 -11.26 -7.51 -2.71
CA ILE A 229 -12.56 -7.48 -2.04
C ILE A 229 -12.58 -6.38 -1.00
N HIS A 230 -13.72 -5.71 -0.87
CA HIS A 230 -13.98 -4.76 0.19
C HIS A 230 -14.49 -5.46 1.45
N SER A 231 -14.32 -4.86 2.62
CA SER A 231 -14.77 -5.36 3.93
C SER A 231 -16.28 -5.64 3.99
N SER A 232 -17.08 -5.05 3.11
CA SER A 232 -18.52 -5.34 2.94
C SER A 232 -18.81 -6.69 2.28
N GLY A 233 -17.78 -7.40 1.80
CA GLY A 233 -17.90 -8.61 0.99
C GLY A 233 -18.04 -8.36 -0.52
N LYS A 234 -18.10 -7.09 -0.95
CA LYS A 234 -18.17 -6.72 -2.37
C LYS A 234 -16.83 -7.01 -3.05
N GLU A 235 -16.84 -7.87 -4.07
CA GLU A 235 -15.67 -8.06 -4.95
C GLU A 235 -15.46 -6.80 -5.79
N LEU A 236 -14.25 -6.23 -5.71
CA LEU A 236 -13.86 -5.03 -6.46
C LEU A 236 -13.24 -5.38 -7.81
N THR A 237 -12.54 -6.52 -7.87
CA THR A 237 -12.00 -7.06 -9.12
C THR A 237 -12.20 -8.58 -9.15
N ALA A 238 -12.30 -9.14 -10.36
CA ALA A 238 -12.16 -10.58 -10.55
C ALA A 238 -10.74 -11.05 -10.17
N GLN A 239 -10.58 -12.33 -9.85
CA GLN A 239 -9.27 -12.96 -9.66
C GLN A 239 -8.64 -13.25 -11.03
N GLN A 240 -7.81 -12.34 -11.52
CA GLN A 240 -7.18 -12.42 -12.85
C GLN A 240 -5.70 -12.05 -12.84
N TYR A 241 -5.23 -11.41 -11.78
CA TYR A 241 -3.85 -10.91 -11.70
C TYR A 241 -2.88 -12.01 -11.27
N ASP A 242 -1.70 -12.04 -11.88
CA ASP A 242 -0.60 -12.93 -11.50
C ASP A 242 0.03 -12.52 -10.18
N PHE A 243 -0.01 -11.22 -9.88
CA PHE A 243 0.49 -10.61 -8.66
C PHE A 243 -0.36 -9.39 -8.29
N ALA A 244 -0.51 -9.14 -6.99
CA ALA A 244 -1.30 -8.04 -6.46
C ALA A 244 -0.72 -7.56 -5.12
N GLU A 245 -0.42 -6.26 -5.02
CA GLU A 245 -0.04 -5.64 -3.76
C GLU A 245 -1.25 -5.27 -2.91
N SER A 246 -1.01 -4.89 -1.65
CA SER A 246 -2.06 -4.31 -0.81
C SER A 246 -2.49 -2.94 -1.34
N VAL A 247 -3.73 -2.53 -1.04
CA VAL A 247 -4.22 -1.20 -1.40
C VAL A 247 -3.60 -0.17 -0.47
N ASN A 248 -2.91 0.83 -1.03
CA ASN A 248 -2.37 1.99 -0.31
C ASN A 248 -2.91 3.26 -0.97
N ASP A 249 -3.41 4.20 -0.17
CA ASP A 249 -3.95 5.49 -0.65
C ASP A 249 -4.97 5.36 -1.79
N GLY A 250 -5.84 4.35 -1.75
CA GLY A 250 -6.87 4.13 -2.77
C GLY A 250 -6.34 3.55 -4.10
N ILE A 251 -5.06 3.17 -4.18
CA ILE A 251 -4.49 2.50 -5.33
C ILE A 251 -3.90 1.14 -4.99
N ALA A 252 -3.75 0.27 -5.99
CA ALA A 252 -2.90 -0.92 -5.87
C ALA A 252 -2.13 -1.18 -7.15
N ILE A 253 -1.00 -1.87 -6.99
CA ILE A 253 -0.17 -2.32 -8.09
C ILE A 253 -0.45 -3.80 -8.33
N VAL A 254 -0.73 -4.13 -9.59
CA VAL A 254 -0.99 -5.51 -10.02
C VAL A 254 -0.16 -5.88 -11.22
N GLN A 255 0.06 -7.17 -11.43
CA GLN A 255 0.69 -7.69 -12.62
C GLN A 255 -0.27 -8.65 -13.35
N GLU A 256 -0.32 -8.53 -14.67
CA GLU A 256 -1.06 -9.42 -15.57
C GLU A 256 -0.24 -9.61 -16.84
N GLU A 257 0.01 -10.87 -17.20
CA GLU A 257 0.80 -11.24 -18.39
C GLU A 257 2.19 -10.59 -18.40
N ASN A 258 2.83 -10.55 -17.22
CA ASN A 258 4.11 -9.86 -16.97
C ASN A 258 4.11 -8.34 -17.11
N ILE A 259 2.94 -7.71 -17.29
CA ILE A 259 2.82 -6.25 -17.38
C ILE A 259 2.24 -5.71 -16.07
N TYR A 260 2.84 -4.64 -15.55
CA TYR A 260 2.34 -3.96 -14.37
C TYR A 260 1.21 -2.98 -14.71
N PHE A 261 0.26 -2.86 -13.80
CA PHE A 261 -0.83 -1.90 -13.86
C PHE A 261 -1.03 -1.20 -12.52
N ILE A 262 -1.41 0.08 -12.57
CA ILE A 262 -1.96 0.80 -11.42
C ILE A 262 -3.48 0.68 -11.47
N LEU A 263 -4.07 0.18 -10.39
CA LEU A 263 -5.50 0.20 -10.17
C LEU A 263 -5.86 1.35 -9.24
N HIS A 264 -6.73 2.23 -9.70
CA HIS A 264 -7.40 3.22 -8.85
C HIS A 264 -8.72 2.61 -8.38
N PHE A 265 -8.89 2.52 -7.07
CA PHE A 265 -10.17 2.23 -6.45
C PHE A 265 -10.86 3.57 -6.17
N GLY A 266 -12.11 3.71 -6.64
CA GLY A 266 -12.87 4.96 -6.60
C GLY A 266 -14.21 4.79 -7.28
N VAL A 267 -15.02 5.87 -7.31
CA VAL A 267 -16.34 5.88 -7.95
C VAL A 267 -16.28 5.43 -9.42
N GLN A 268 -15.14 5.67 -10.08
CA GLN A 268 -14.82 5.17 -11.40
C GLN A 268 -13.46 4.46 -11.33
N PRO A 269 -13.45 3.12 -11.14
CA PRO A 269 -12.22 2.36 -11.10
C PRO A 269 -11.44 2.55 -12.41
N LYS A 270 -10.13 2.80 -12.29
CA LYS A 270 -9.27 3.04 -13.45
C LYS A 270 -8.08 2.09 -13.41
N LYS A 271 -7.84 1.40 -14.52
CA LYS A 271 -6.67 0.53 -14.72
C LYS A 271 -5.71 1.21 -15.70
N ILE A 272 -4.50 1.50 -15.24
CA ILE A 272 -3.47 2.19 -16.03
C ILE A 272 -2.36 1.20 -16.33
N LYS A 273 -2.08 0.97 -17.61
CA LYS A 273 -1.00 0.08 -18.06
C LYS A 273 0.35 0.78 -17.96
N LEU A 274 1.36 0.09 -17.42
CA LEU A 274 2.73 0.58 -17.30
C LEU A 274 3.66 -0.20 -18.26
N PRO A 275 3.72 0.16 -19.55
CA PRO A 275 4.56 -0.55 -20.52
C PRO A 275 6.06 -0.30 -20.26
N GLY A 276 6.88 -1.33 -20.49
CA GLY A 276 8.35 -1.22 -20.39
C GLY A 276 8.89 -1.16 -18.96
N ILE A 277 8.04 -1.39 -17.95
CA ILE A 277 8.44 -1.52 -16.56
C ILE A 277 8.81 -2.97 -16.25
N LYS A 278 10.03 -3.17 -15.72
CA LYS A 278 10.57 -4.47 -15.32
C LYS A 278 10.23 -4.82 -13.88
N ALA A 279 10.24 -3.82 -13.00
CA ALA A 279 9.94 -3.96 -11.59
C ALA A 279 9.33 -2.67 -11.04
N VAL A 280 8.57 -2.82 -9.96
CA VAL A 280 7.93 -1.73 -9.21
C VAL A 280 8.34 -1.85 -7.74
N GLY A 281 8.40 -0.71 -7.05
CA GLY A 281 8.49 -0.66 -5.59
C GLY A 281 7.13 -0.40 -4.97
N VAL A 282 7.11 -0.08 -3.68
CA VAL A 282 5.89 0.27 -2.95
C VAL A 282 5.49 1.71 -3.27
N TYR A 283 4.21 1.92 -3.60
CA TYR A 283 3.65 3.26 -3.72
C TYR A 283 3.52 3.93 -2.36
N ALA A 284 4.11 5.11 -2.22
CA ALA A 284 4.03 5.91 -1.00
C ALA A 284 4.16 7.41 -1.34
N GLU A 285 3.46 8.26 -0.58
CA GLU A 285 3.55 9.73 -0.69
C GLU A 285 3.34 10.28 -2.11
N GLY A 286 2.46 9.64 -2.88
CA GLY A 286 2.14 10.10 -4.24
C GLY A 286 3.07 9.58 -5.34
N LEU A 287 4.09 8.77 -5.02
CA LEU A 287 5.11 8.32 -5.96
C LEU A 287 5.32 6.80 -5.91
N LEU A 288 5.38 6.19 -7.10
CA LEU A 288 5.71 4.78 -7.30
C LEU A 288 7.14 4.66 -7.84
N PRO A 289 8.04 3.96 -7.13
CA PRO A 289 9.33 3.57 -7.68
C PRO A 289 9.14 2.59 -8.83
N VAL A 290 9.79 2.84 -9.98
CA VAL A 290 9.73 1.93 -11.13
C VAL A 290 11.10 1.74 -11.77
N GLN A 291 11.41 0.49 -12.14
CA GLN A 291 12.58 0.13 -12.91
C GLN A 291 12.21 -0.04 -14.38
N VAL A 292 12.84 0.75 -15.26
CA VAL A 292 12.60 0.65 -16.71
C VAL A 292 13.45 -0.47 -17.31
N ALA A 293 12.84 -1.33 -18.12
CA ALA A 293 13.48 -2.53 -18.67
C ALA A 293 14.73 -2.23 -19.52
N ASN A 294 14.66 -1.21 -20.38
CA ASN A 294 15.74 -0.89 -21.32
C ASN A 294 16.98 -0.33 -20.64
N SER A 295 16.80 0.55 -19.64
CA SER A 295 17.93 1.17 -18.92
C SER A 295 18.35 0.37 -17.70
N GLN A 296 17.45 -0.47 -17.16
CA GLN A 296 17.56 -1.12 -15.85
C GLN A 296 17.75 -0.13 -14.69
N LYS A 297 17.41 1.14 -14.91
CA LYS A 297 17.50 2.19 -13.90
C LYS A 297 16.15 2.42 -13.24
N TRP A 298 16.22 2.84 -11.99
CA TRP A 298 15.07 3.24 -11.20
C TRP A 298 14.78 4.74 -11.34
N GLY A 299 13.49 5.04 -11.40
CA GLY A 299 12.91 6.38 -11.32
C GLY A 299 11.56 6.32 -10.59
N PHE A 300 10.77 7.38 -10.70
CA PHE A 300 9.47 7.46 -10.02
C PHE A 300 8.39 8.01 -10.94
N ILE A 301 7.20 7.43 -10.84
CA ILE A 301 5.98 7.87 -11.54
C ILE A 301 4.90 8.23 -10.51
N ASP A 302 3.92 9.06 -10.90
CA ASP A 302 2.74 9.32 -10.07
C ASP A 302 1.66 8.23 -10.22
N ALA A 303 0.55 8.38 -9.50
CA ALA A 303 -0.60 7.47 -9.57
C ALA A 303 -1.21 7.41 -10.98
N GLU A 304 -1.04 8.44 -11.81
CA GLU A 304 -1.47 8.47 -13.19
C GLU A 304 -0.51 7.75 -14.15
N GLY A 305 0.61 7.24 -13.64
CA GLY A 305 1.64 6.57 -14.42
C GLY A 305 2.58 7.52 -15.15
N ILE A 306 2.58 8.80 -14.80
CA ILE A 306 3.39 9.85 -15.44
C ILE A 306 4.72 9.97 -14.71
N GLY A 307 5.82 9.93 -15.46
CA GLY A 307 7.17 10.14 -14.94
C GLY A 307 7.35 11.46 -14.21
N LYS A 308 7.72 11.40 -12.93
CA LYS A 308 8.10 12.58 -12.11
C LYS A 308 9.60 12.68 -11.94
N ILE A 309 10.27 11.56 -11.74
CA ILE A 309 11.71 11.49 -11.57
C ILE A 309 12.24 10.52 -12.61
N THR A 310 12.97 11.06 -13.58
CA THR A 310 13.52 10.30 -14.70
C THR A 310 14.41 9.17 -14.18
N PRO A 311 14.27 7.94 -14.72
CA PRO A 311 15.10 6.82 -14.30
C PRO A 311 16.59 7.07 -14.46
N ALA A 312 17.29 7.21 -13.35
CA ALA A 312 18.70 7.60 -13.29
C ALA A 312 19.51 6.81 -12.26
N TYR A 313 18.84 6.05 -11.38
CA TYR A 313 19.45 5.45 -10.20
C TYR A 313 19.64 3.94 -10.36
N TRP A 314 20.65 3.41 -9.68
CA TRP A 314 20.91 1.97 -9.62
C TRP A 314 19.85 1.24 -8.78
N ASP A 315 19.39 1.89 -7.72
CA ASP A 315 18.41 1.38 -6.77
C ASP A 315 17.72 2.54 -6.06
N VAL A 316 16.53 2.32 -5.51
CA VAL A 316 15.75 3.33 -4.79
C VAL A 316 14.91 2.72 -3.66
N THR A 317 14.61 3.51 -2.64
CA THR A 317 13.56 3.16 -1.67
C THR A 317 12.22 3.79 -2.08
N GLN A 318 11.14 3.42 -1.39
CA GLN A 318 9.90 4.21 -1.40
C GLN A 318 10.14 5.61 -0.80
N PHE A 319 9.27 6.56 -1.15
CA PHE A 319 9.19 7.83 -0.44
C PHE A 319 8.63 7.61 0.96
N SER A 320 9.23 8.28 1.94
CA SER A 320 8.79 8.28 3.33
C SER A 320 9.38 9.52 3.98
N ASP A 321 8.55 10.26 4.72
CA ASP A 321 8.92 11.54 5.31
C ASP A 321 9.52 12.51 4.27
N ASP A 322 8.87 12.64 3.11
CA ASP A 322 9.24 13.53 2.01
C ASP A 322 10.60 13.23 1.35
N LEU A 323 11.24 12.10 1.68
CA LEU A 323 12.54 11.71 1.13
C LEU A 323 12.51 10.27 0.62
N ALA A 324 13.27 10.01 -0.45
CA ALA A 324 13.56 8.66 -0.92
C ALA A 324 15.06 8.45 -1.01
N GLY A 325 15.52 7.31 -0.51
CA GLY A 325 16.89 6.86 -0.72
C GLY A 325 17.10 6.54 -2.20
N VAL A 326 18.21 7.00 -2.76
CA VAL A 326 18.62 6.68 -4.13
C VAL A 326 20.07 6.24 -4.15
N LYS A 327 20.36 5.21 -4.93
CA LYS A 327 21.71 4.69 -5.11
C LYS A 327 22.28 5.15 -6.44
N ASP A 328 23.43 5.82 -6.39
CA ASP A 328 24.10 6.30 -7.59
C ASP A 328 24.63 5.15 -8.46
N THR A 329 24.70 5.39 -9.77
CA THR A 329 25.14 4.39 -10.75
C THR A 329 26.66 4.30 -10.91
N VAL A 330 27.42 5.29 -10.43
CA VAL A 330 28.88 5.36 -10.54
C VAL A 330 29.54 5.03 -9.21
N SER A 331 29.15 5.70 -8.12
CA SER A 331 29.73 5.48 -6.80
C SER A 331 29.15 4.26 -6.08
N HIS A 332 27.96 3.80 -6.49
CA HIS A 332 27.17 2.80 -5.78
C HIS A 332 26.90 3.15 -4.30
N LEU A 333 26.90 4.44 -3.97
CA LEU A 333 26.53 4.94 -2.66
C LEU A 333 25.10 5.49 -2.68
N TRP A 334 24.46 5.42 -1.52
CA TRP A 334 23.14 5.95 -1.23
C TRP A 334 23.21 7.41 -0.82
N GLY A 335 22.28 8.19 -1.36
CA GLY A 335 21.90 9.53 -0.92
C GLY A 335 20.37 9.62 -0.83
N PHE A 336 19.84 10.83 -0.68
CA PHE A 336 18.39 11.03 -0.60
C PHE A 336 17.92 12.18 -1.47
N ILE A 337 16.81 11.96 -2.16
CA ILE A 337 16.14 12.96 -2.99
C ILE A 337 14.80 13.36 -2.37
N ASN A 338 14.34 14.56 -2.72
CA ASN A 338 12.98 15.01 -2.44
C ASN A 338 12.00 14.62 -3.59
N PRO A 339 10.69 14.90 -3.47
CA PRO A 339 9.70 14.51 -4.49
C PRO A 339 9.87 15.23 -5.84
N GLN A 340 10.68 16.29 -5.92
CA GLN A 340 11.05 16.94 -7.19
C GLN A 340 12.26 16.27 -7.86
N GLY A 341 12.83 15.24 -7.26
CA GLY A 341 14.03 14.56 -7.74
C GLY A 341 15.33 15.30 -7.40
N LYS A 342 15.29 16.35 -6.58
CA LYS A 342 16.49 17.06 -6.15
C LYS A 342 17.20 16.26 -5.07
N LEU A 343 18.50 16.02 -5.24
CA LEU A 343 19.36 15.43 -4.22
C LEU A 343 19.51 16.40 -3.04
N VAL A 344 18.94 16.02 -1.90
CA VAL A 344 18.98 16.78 -0.63
C VAL A 344 20.14 16.29 0.24
N ILE A 345 20.37 14.97 0.26
CA ILE A 345 21.49 14.35 0.96
C ILE A 345 22.39 13.67 -0.08
N PRO A 346 23.69 14.03 -0.17
CA PRO A 346 24.60 13.46 -1.15
C PRO A 346 24.70 11.93 -1.09
N CYS A 347 25.12 11.32 -2.21
CA CYS A 347 25.37 9.88 -2.27
C CYS A 347 26.72 9.52 -1.61
N GLU A 348 26.71 9.36 -0.29
CA GLU A 348 27.92 9.12 0.53
C GLU A 348 27.77 7.96 1.53
N TYR A 349 26.69 7.17 1.41
CA TYR A 349 26.38 6.06 2.32
C TYR A 349 26.46 4.70 1.62
N GLU A 350 27.06 3.71 2.27
CA GLU A 350 27.11 2.33 1.75
C GLU A 350 25.73 1.65 1.82
N LYS A 351 24.93 2.01 2.82
CA LYS A 351 23.54 1.58 3.02
C LYS A 351 22.71 2.73 3.58
N ALA A 352 21.43 2.74 3.25
CA ALA A 352 20.45 3.68 3.77
C ALA A 352 19.10 2.97 3.94
N SER A 353 18.40 3.24 5.05
CA SER A 353 16.98 2.90 5.22
C SER A 353 16.11 4.07 4.75
N ILE A 354 14.80 3.83 4.64
CA ILE A 354 13.81 4.91 4.53
C ILE A 354 13.90 5.85 5.75
N PHE A 355 13.35 7.05 5.59
CA PHE A 355 13.14 7.97 6.70
C PHE A 355 11.85 7.61 7.44
N GLU A 356 11.92 7.58 8.77
CA GLU A 356 10.79 7.41 9.68
C GLU A 356 10.97 8.37 10.86
N ASP A 357 9.92 9.12 11.21
CA ASP A 357 9.94 10.15 12.25
C ASP A 357 11.10 11.16 12.11
N GLY A 358 11.38 11.56 10.87
CA GLY A 358 12.43 12.51 10.49
C GLY A 358 13.85 11.96 10.59
N LYS A 359 14.03 10.64 10.75
CA LYS A 359 15.32 9.98 10.92
C LYS A 359 15.53 8.84 9.94
N SER A 360 16.77 8.59 9.55
CA SER A 360 17.15 7.42 8.76
C SER A 360 18.42 6.76 9.30
N LYS A 361 18.46 5.43 9.25
CA LYS A 361 19.65 4.65 9.57
C LYS A 361 20.49 4.49 8.31
N VAL A 362 21.74 4.94 8.39
CA VAL A 362 22.71 4.90 7.30
C VAL A 362 23.98 4.18 7.72
N SER A 363 24.80 3.76 6.76
CA SER A 363 26.14 3.25 7.05
C SER A 363 27.23 3.90 6.20
N ARG A 364 28.39 4.15 6.82
CA ARG A 364 29.61 4.60 6.15
C ARG A 364 30.81 3.96 6.84
N ASN A 365 31.80 3.48 6.08
CA ASN A 365 32.98 2.82 6.61
C ASN A 365 32.62 1.63 7.53
N ASN A 366 31.64 0.81 7.14
CA ASN A 366 31.12 -0.32 7.92
C ASN A 366 30.53 0.03 9.31
N LYS A 367 30.31 1.31 9.63
CA LYS A 367 29.60 1.75 10.84
C LYS A 367 28.19 2.22 10.50
N SER A 368 27.21 1.86 11.32
CA SER A 368 25.83 2.34 11.19
C SER A 368 25.50 3.41 12.21
N PHE A 369 24.81 4.46 11.77
CA PHE A 369 24.37 5.57 12.62
C PHE A 369 23.08 6.17 12.11
N ILE A 370 22.47 7.06 12.88
CA ILE A 370 21.19 7.71 12.55
C ILE A 370 21.43 9.16 12.15
N ILE A 371 20.84 9.57 11.03
CA ILE A 371 20.85 10.95 10.55
C ILE A 371 19.44 11.56 10.55
N ASP A 372 19.36 12.89 10.66
CA ASP A 372 18.14 13.65 10.38
C ASP A 372 18.01 14.05 8.89
N LYS A 373 16.89 14.68 8.51
CA LYS A 373 16.63 15.16 7.14
C LYS A 373 17.65 16.19 6.61
N ASN A 374 18.45 16.80 7.49
CA ASN A 374 19.52 17.75 7.16
C ASN A 374 20.89 17.08 7.12
N ASN A 375 20.94 15.74 7.09
CA ASN A 375 22.17 14.94 7.09
C ASN A 375 23.03 15.09 8.37
N ARG A 376 22.43 15.55 9.49
CA ARG A 376 23.14 15.64 10.77
C ARG A 376 23.00 14.33 11.52
N CYS A 377 24.11 13.80 12.01
CA CYS A 377 24.06 12.60 12.85
C CYS A 377 23.40 12.91 14.21
N VAL A 378 22.41 12.11 14.58
CA VAL A 378 21.59 12.29 15.80
C VAL A 378 21.70 11.13 16.78
N ALA A 379 22.21 9.96 16.36
CA ALA A 379 22.51 8.83 17.24
C ALA A 379 23.60 7.92 16.65
N ASP A 380 24.32 7.21 17.52
CA ASP A 380 25.34 6.21 17.18
C ASP A 380 26.53 6.72 16.33
N CYS A 381 26.85 8.01 16.44
CA CYS A 381 27.84 8.69 15.59
C CYS A 381 29.33 8.34 15.85
N LYS A 382 29.63 7.43 16.80
CA LYS A 382 30.99 7.22 17.33
C LYS A 382 31.76 6.07 16.69
#